data_AF-B3MNX3-F1
#
_entry.id   AF-B3MNX3-F1
#
_cell.length_a   1.000
_cell.length_b   1.000
_cell.length_c   1.000
_cell.angle_alpha   90.00
_cell.angle_beta   90.00
_cell.angle_gamma   90.00
#
_symmetry.space_group_name_H-M   'P 1'
#
loop_
_entity.id
_entity.type
_entity.pdbx_description
1 polymer ?
#
loop_
_entity_poly.entity_id
_entity_poly.type
_entity_poly.pdbx_seq_one_letter_code
_entity_poly.pdbx_strand_id
1 'polypeptide(L)'
;MATSLSFSKSIIDVTLFHSNSQYYSSTCSMPWSNPQSCSSCHLNQIIPKQNRRLNGPPEYTNSQQYLSIMSKYLPRKGPAIFSKLGKWAYNMSGFNQYGLHRDDCLYENEDVTEAIRRLPRKLYDERNYRIMRALHLSMTKTILPKEQWTQYEEDVKYLEPYLNEVIKEREERQNWERSQ
;
A
#
# COMPACT_ATOMS: atom_id res chain seq x y z
N MET A 1 0.01 29.39 33.71
CA MET A 1 -0.41 27.99 33.84
C MET A 1 -0.60 27.43 32.45
N ALA A 2 0.05 26.30 32.15
CA ALA A 2 0.20 25.77 30.80
C ALA A 2 -1.13 25.33 30.19
N THR A 3 -1.40 25.77 28.96
CA THR A 3 -2.47 25.26 28.10
C THR A 3 -2.00 23.96 27.47
N SER A 4 -2.58 22.83 27.90
CA SER A 4 -2.36 21.53 27.29
C SER A 4 -3.12 21.43 25.96
N LEU A 5 -2.47 21.81 24.87
CA LEU A 5 -2.91 21.45 23.52
C LEU A 5 -2.56 19.98 23.28
N SER A 6 -3.51 19.10 23.58
CA SER A 6 -3.51 17.70 23.18
C SER A 6 -3.65 17.62 21.65
N PHE A 7 -2.53 17.71 20.94
CA PHE A 7 -2.44 17.47 19.51
C PHE A 7 -2.58 15.96 19.28
N SER A 8 -3.78 15.50 18.92
CA SER A 8 -4.06 14.10 18.60
C SER A 8 -3.19 13.68 17.40
N LYS A 9 -2.20 12.83 17.66
CA LYS A 9 -1.28 12.24 16.66
C LYS A 9 -1.96 11.11 15.86
N SER A 10 -3.05 11.39 15.16
CA SER A 10 -3.64 10.46 14.20
C SER A 10 -3.28 10.88 12.77
N ILE A 11 -2.07 10.52 12.33
CA ILE A 11 -1.62 10.70 10.94
C ILE A 11 -2.26 9.67 9.99
N ILE A 12 -3.07 8.74 10.51
CA ILE A 12 -3.77 7.72 9.73
C ILE A 12 -5.27 7.76 10.11
N ASP A 13 -5.96 8.82 9.68
CA ASP A 13 -7.43 8.83 9.68
C ASP A 13 -7.93 7.93 8.53
N VAL A 14 -8.20 6.67 8.86
CA VAL A 14 -8.80 5.66 7.97
C VAL A 14 -10.30 5.97 7.69
N THR A 15 -10.81 7.09 8.19
CA THR A 15 -12.20 7.54 8.00
C THR A 15 -12.51 8.00 6.58
N LEU A 16 -11.50 8.15 5.71
CA LEU A 16 -11.66 8.48 4.28
C LEU A 16 -11.77 7.25 3.36
N PHE A 17 -12.15 6.10 3.90
CA PHE A 17 -12.42 4.86 3.14
C PHE A 17 -13.87 4.35 3.31
N HIS A 18 -14.83 5.25 3.57
CA HIS A 18 -16.26 4.93 3.72
C HIS A 18 -17.17 5.82 2.85
N SER A 19 -16.95 5.84 1.54
CA SER A 19 -18.00 6.26 0.60
C SER A 19 -17.81 5.64 -0.79
N ASN A 20 -17.82 4.31 -0.85
CA ASN A 20 -18.33 3.58 -2.04
C ASN A 20 -18.84 2.19 -1.62
N SER A 21 -19.74 2.19 -0.64
CA SER A 21 -20.63 1.05 -0.34
C SER A 21 -22.08 1.49 -0.56
N GLN A 22 -22.38 2.06 -1.72
CA GLN A 22 -23.75 2.07 -2.22
C GLN A 22 -23.90 0.85 -3.11
N TYR A 23 -24.25 -0.29 -2.53
CA TYR A 23 -24.97 -1.42 -3.14
C TYR A 23 -24.92 -2.55 -2.12
N TYR A 24 -25.81 -2.53 -1.13
CA TYR A 24 -26.50 -3.69 -0.55
C TYR A 24 -27.36 -3.21 0.64
N SER A 25 -28.58 -2.81 0.33
CA SER A 25 -29.69 -2.73 1.29
C SER A 25 -30.90 -3.38 0.60
N SER A 26 -31.13 -4.67 0.79
CA SER A 26 -31.98 -5.21 1.88
C SER A 26 -33.44 -4.75 1.78
N THR A 27 -34.21 -5.36 0.88
CA THR A 27 -35.63 -5.65 1.13
C THR A 27 -35.99 -7.00 0.48
N CYS A 28 -35.81 -8.09 1.23
CA CYS A 28 -36.58 -9.30 0.96
C CYS A 28 -37.05 -9.85 2.30
N SER A 29 -38.27 -9.45 2.65
CA SER A 29 -39.04 -9.98 3.76
C SER A 29 -39.20 -11.49 3.55
N MET A 30 -38.64 -12.31 4.44
CA MET A 30 -38.94 -13.73 4.48
C MET A 30 -40.13 -13.97 5.41
N PRO A 31 -41.29 -14.43 4.90
CA PRO A 31 -42.25 -15.12 5.73
C PRO A 31 -41.80 -16.57 5.91
N TRP A 32 -41.71 -16.98 7.17
CA TRP A 32 -41.53 -18.37 7.57
C TRP A 32 -42.81 -19.16 7.25
N SER A 33 -42.79 -20.01 6.22
CA SER A 33 -43.76 -21.09 6.07
C SER A 33 -43.24 -22.25 5.18
N ASN A 34 -42.88 -23.34 5.87
CA ASN A 34 -43.02 -24.75 5.49
C ASN A 34 -42.03 -25.38 4.47
N PRO A 35 -41.33 -26.48 4.82
CA PRO A 35 -40.39 -27.17 3.94
C PRO A 35 -41.04 -28.42 3.31
N GLN A 36 -41.63 -28.31 2.12
CA GLN A 36 -41.97 -29.50 1.32
C GLN A 36 -41.82 -29.26 -0.19
N SER A 37 -40.90 -30.04 -0.76
CA SER A 37 -40.95 -30.66 -2.09
C SER A 37 -40.55 -29.86 -3.35
N CYS A 38 -40.00 -30.67 -4.28
CA CYS A 38 -39.85 -30.47 -5.73
C CYS A 38 -38.48 -29.94 -6.19
N SER A 39 -37.49 -30.81 -6.45
CA SER A 39 -37.37 -31.76 -7.57
C SER A 39 -37.39 -31.10 -8.95
N SER A 40 -36.30 -30.42 -9.33
CA SER A 40 -35.81 -30.46 -10.71
C SER A 40 -34.36 -29.97 -10.77
N CYS A 41 -33.45 -30.92 -10.64
CA CYS A 41 -32.04 -30.75 -10.90
C CYS A 41 -31.87 -30.60 -12.43
N HIS A 42 -31.70 -29.37 -12.92
CA HIS A 42 -31.04 -29.16 -14.20
C HIS A 42 -29.65 -28.57 -13.93
N LEU A 43 -28.70 -29.51 -13.89
CA LEU A 43 -27.27 -29.27 -13.86
C LEU A 43 -26.84 -28.49 -15.11
N ASN A 44 -26.11 -27.42 -14.86
CA ASN A 44 -24.86 -27.02 -15.52
C ASN A 44 -24.85 -26.82 -17.04
N GLN A 45 -24.91 -25.55 -17.46
CA GLN A 45 -24.07 -25.02 -18.55
C GLN A 45 -23.48 -23.66 -18.11
N ILE A 46 -22.28 -23.67 -17.54
CA ILE A 46 -21.02 -23.16 -18.13
C ILE A 46 -20.91 -21.62 -18.13
N ILE A 47 -20.31 -21.07 -17.07
CA ILE A 47 -19.08 -20.28 -17.23
C ILE A 47 -18.04 -20.93 -16.32
N PRO A 48 -16.90 -21.39 -16.86
CA PRO A 48 -15.93 -22.16 -16.11
C PRO A 48 -15.28 -21.33 -15.01
N LYS A 49 -15.34 -21.84 -13.77
CA LYS A 49 -14.40 -21.50 -12.68
C LYS A 49 -13.00 -22.02 -13.02
N GLN A 50 -12.42 -21.56 -14.12
CA GLN A 50 -11.07 -21.96 -14.52
C GLN A 50 -10.09 -20.81 -14.30
N ASN A 51 -9.03 -21.13 -13.54
CA ASN A 51 -7.84 -20.35 -13.20
C ASN A 51 -7.93 -19.27 -12.10
N ARG A 52 -8.22 -19.70 -10.86
CA ARG A 52 -7.67 -19.02 -9.67
C ARG A 52 -6.81 -19.89 -8.75
N ARG A 53 -6.33 -21.02 -9.28
CA ARG A 53 -5.21 -21.83 -8.78
C ARG A 53 -4.45 -22.32 -10.01
N LEU A 54 -3.12 -22.42 -9.91
CA LEU A 54 -2.14 -22.61 -10.99
C LEU A 54 -1.60 -21.30 -11.59
N ASN A 55 -1.16 -20.40 -10.71
CA ASN A 55 0.16 -19.78 -10.77
C ASN A 55 0.48 -19.37 -9.33
N GLY A 56 1.14 -20.26 -8.57
CA GLY A 56 1.88 -19.79 -7.40
C GLY A 56 2.87 -18.70 -7.87
N PRO A 57 3.22 -17.72 -7.03
CA PRO A 57 4.18 -16.70 -7.43
C PRO A 57 5.46 -17.42 -7.92
N PRO A 58 6.09 -16.99 -9.04
CA PRO A 58 7.34 -17.59 -9.45
C PRO A 58 8.30 -17.50 -8.28
N GLU A 59 8.75 -18.67 -7.81
CA GLU A 59 9.86 -18.74 -6.87
C GLU A 59 11.03 -17.98 -7.48
N TYR A 60 11.56 -17.04 -6.73
CA TYR A 60 12.57 -16.14 -7.20
C TYR A 60 13.92 -16.84 -7.24
N THR A 61 14.25 -17.45 -8.37
CA THR A 61 15.47 -18.29 -8.50
C THR A 61 16.72 -17.52 -8.93
N ASN A 62 16.68 -16.18 -9.07
CA ASN A 62 17.86 -15.42 -9.48
C ASN A 62 18.19 -14.24 -8.55
N SER A 63 19.04 -14.51 -7.57
CA SER A 63 19.65 -13.49 -6.69
C SER A 63 20.21 -12.27 -7.43
N GLN A 64 20.66 -12.42 -8.69
CA GLN A 64 21.21 -11.33 -9.50
C GLN A 64 20.16 -10.28 -9.90
N GLN A 65 18.91 -10.71 -10.17
CA GLN A 65 17.84 -9.75 -10.45
C GLN A 65 17.49 -8.93 -9.19
N TYR A 66 17.70 -9.47 -7.97
CA TYR A 66 17.27 -8.81 -6.73
C TYR A 66 18.32 -7.78 -6.38
N LEU A 67 19.59 -8.13 -6.59
CA LEU A 67 20.71 -7.21 -6.51
C LEU A 67 20.64 -6.11 -7.59
N SER A 68 20.18 -6.41 -8.81
CA SER A 68 19.97 -5.40 -9.86
C SER A 68 18.87 -4.40 -9.50
N ILE A 69 17.72 -4.90 -9.02
CA ILE A 69 16.63 -4.05 -8.52
C ILE A 69 17.09 -3.28 -7.28
N MET A 70 17.86 -3.93 -6.39
CA MET A 70 18.43 -3.34 -5.17
C MET A 70 19.51 -2.29 -5.41
N SER A 71 20.23 -2.40 -6.52
CA SER A 71 21.28 -1.47 -6.95
C SER A 71 20.73 -0.11 -7.40
N LYS A 72 19.45 -0.03 -7.80
CA LYS A 72 18.82 1.24 -8.19
C LYS A 72 18.35 2.07 -7.00
N TYR A 73 18.31 1.50 -5.79
CA TYR A 73 17.86 2.24 -4.62
C TYR A 73 18.89 3.30 -4.22
N LEU A 74 18.43 4.55 -4.17
CA LEU A 74 19.19 5.65 -3.62
C LEU A 74 19.04 5.58 -2.10
N PRO A 75 20.04 5.11 -1.32
CA PRO A 75 19.97 5.23 0.12
C PRO A 75 19.94 6.73 0.47
N ARG A 76 19.32 7.08 1.61
CA ARG A 76 19.48 8.41 2.23
C ARG A 76 20.94 8.76 2.58
N LYS A 77 21.91 7.89 2.28
CA LYS A 77 23.35 8.11 2.42
C LYS A 77 23.86 8.91 1.23
N GLY A 78 23.93 10.23 1.42
CA GLY A 78 24.69 11.17 0.60
C GLY A 78 25.11 12.38 1.45
N PRO A 79 26.22 13.07 1.12
CA PRO A 79 26.73 14.21 1.90
C PRO A 79 25.75 15.40 1.99
N ALA A 80 24.65 15.40 1.21
CA ALA A 80 23.69 16.48 1.12
C ALA A 80 22.51 16.40 2.12
N ILE A 81 22.27 15.29 2.85
CA ILE A 81 21.01 15.11 3.62
C ILE A 81 21.17 14.38 4.97
N PHE A 82 22.25 14.63 5.72
CA PHE A 82 22.29 14.30 7.15
C PHE A 82 21.92 15.54 8.00
N SER A 83 20.71 16.08 7.77
CA SER A 83 20.24 17.22 8.56
C SER A 83 19.64 16.72 9.88
N LYS A 84 20.15 17.21 11.01
CA LYS A 84 19.55 16.96 12.34
C LYS A 84 18.05 17.32 12.35
N LEU A 85 17.67 18.34 11.57
CA LEU A 85 16.29 18.74 11.31
C LEU A 85 15.47 17.66 10.58
N GLY A 86 16.04 17.02 9.55
CA GLY A 86 15.36 15.95 8.82
C GLY A 86 15.08 14.72 9.69
N LYS A 87 16.03 14.34 10.55
CA LYS A 87 15.83 13.25 11.54
C LYS A 87 14.79 13.63 12.60
N TRP A 88 14.80 14.88 13.06
CA TRP A 88 13.77 15.38 13.97
C TRP A 88 12.38 15.35 13.34
N ALA A 89 12.24 15.86 12.11
CA ALA A 89 10.97 15.86 11.37
C ALA A 89 10.45 14.44 11.14
N TYR A 90 11.33 13.50 10.77
CA TYR A 90 10.99 12.09 10.60
C TYR A 90 10.42 11.46 11.88
N ASN A 91 11.06 11.69 13.03
CA ASN A 91 10.59 11.19 14.32
C ASN A 91 9.27 11.85 14.76
N MET A 92 9.02 13.09 14.34
CA MET A 92 7.78 13.80 14.62
C MET A 92 6.60 13.26 13.80
N SER A 93 6.85 12.77 12.58
CA SER A 93 5.81 12.21 11.70
C SER A 93 5.18 10.91 12.22
N GLY A 94 5.80 10.19 13.16
CA GLY A 94 5.17 9.08 13.88
C GLY A 94 4.83 7.81 13.08
N PHE A 95 5.06 7.78 11.76
CA PHE A 95 4.84 6.58 10.94
C PHE A 95 5.80 5.44 11.28
N ASN A 96 6.98 5.77 11.82
CA ASN A 96 7.97 4.82 12.30
C ASN A 96 7.45 3.94 13.44
N GLN A 97 6.48 4.43 14.23
CA GLN A 97 5.84 3.69 15.32
C GLN A 97 4.95 2.54 14.83
N TYR A 98 4.52 2.61 13.57
CA TYR A 98 3.76 1.55 12.89
C TYR A 98 4.66 0.66 12.01
N GLY A 99 5.96 1.00 11.96
CA GLY A 99 6.96 0.35 11.12
C GLY A 99 6.70 0.51 9.62
N LEU A 100 6.10 1.63 9.22
CA LEU A 100 5.93 1.99 7.81
C LEU A 100 7.20 2.63 7.26
N HIS A 101 7.44 2.49 5.96
CA HIS A 101 8.43 3.30 5.26
C HIS A 101 7.81 4.61 4.77
N ARG A 102 8.65 5.61 4.49
CA ARG A 102 8.16 6.90 4.00
C ARG A 102 7.36 6.76 2.71
N ASP A 103 7.80 5.88 1.81
CA ASP A 103 7.14 5.64 0.52
C ASP A 103 5.78 4.93 0.66
N ASP A 104 5.51 4.27 1.80
CA ASP A 104 4.18 3.70 2.08
C ASP A 104 3.14 4.79 2.41
N CYS A 105 3.59 5.98 2.85
CA CYS A 105 2.73 7.11 3.23
C CYS A 105 2.45 8.10 2.08
N LEU A 106 2.90 7.81 0.86
CA LEU A 106 2.60 8.63 -0.32
C LEU A 106 1.13 8.53 -0.70
N TYR A 107 0.54 9.64 -1.14
CA TYR A 107 -0.82 9.65 -1.68
C TYR A 107 -0.87 8.95 -3.04
N GLU A 108 -1.84 8.04 -3.22
CA GLU A 108 -1.99 7.21 -4.43
C GLU A 108 -2.57 8.02 -5.60
N ASN A 109 -1.71 8.83 -6.25
CA ASN A 109 -1.98 9.46 -7.54
C ASN A 109 -1.85 8.45 -8.71
N GLU A 110 -2.32 8.82 -9.91
CA GLU A 110 -2.19 7.99 -11.12
C GLU A 110 -0.74 7.51 -11.39
N ASP A 111 0.25 8.40 -11.21
CA ASP A 111 1.68 8.05 -11.35
C ASP A 111 2.14 7.03 -10.31
N VAL A 112 1.65 7.18 -9.09
CA VAL A 112 2.00 6.31 -7.95
C VAL A 112 1.38 4.93 -8.17
N THR A 113 0.12 4.86 -8.62
CA THR A 113 -0.55 3.61 -8.97
C THR A 113 0.18 2.86 -10.08
N GLU A 114 0.63 3.57 -11.12
CA GLU A 114 1.40 2.98 -12.22
C GLU A 114 2.79 2.52 -11.75
N ALA A 115 3.46 3.31 -10.91
CA ALA A 115 4.74 2.92 -10.32
C ALA A 115 4.61 1.66 -9.43
N ILE A 116 3.54 1.55 -8.63
CA ILE A 116 3.23 0.36 -7.83
C ILE A 116 2.98 -0.85 -8.73
N ARG A 117 2.31 -0.67 -9.88
CA ARG A 117 2.05 -1.74 -10.85
C ARG A 117 3.34 -2.31 -11.45
N ARG A 118 4.38 -1.49 -11.61
CA ARG A 118 5.71 -1.88 -12.14
C ARG A 118 6.61 -2.56 -11.11
N LEU A 119 6.27 -2.46 -9.82
CA LEU A 119 7.08 -2.97 -8.73
C LEU A 119 7.20 -4.50 -8.79
N PRO A 120 8.38 -5.09 -8.48
CA PRO A 120 8.49 -6.54 -8.39
C PRO A 120 7.62 -7.09 -7.26
N ARG A 121 7.11 -8.30 -7.47
CA ARG A 121 6.11 -8.91 -6.59
C ARG A 121 6.53 -8.98 -5.12
N LYS A 122 7.80 -9.31 -4.84
CA LYS A 122 8.32 -9.41 -3.47
C LYS A 122 8.17 -8.09 -2.70
N LEU A 123 8.54 -6.97 -3.31
CA LEU A 123 8.44 -5.65 -2.68
C LEU A 123 6.99 -5.19 -2.53
N TYR A 124 6.15 -5.55 -3.50
CA TYR A 124 4.73 -5.28 -3.43
C TYR A 124 4.08 -6.01 -2.24
N ASP A 125 4.39 -7.29 -2.06
CA ASP A 125 3.88 -8.08 -0.93
C ASP A 125 4.43 -7.57 0.42
N GLU A 126 5.71 -7.17 0.49
CA GLU A 126 6.33 -6.55 1.67
C GLU A 126 5.66 -5.20 2.03
N ARG A 127 5.37 -4.34 1.03
CA ARG A 127 4.58 -3.11 1.21
C ARG A 127 3.21 -3.42 1.81
N ASN A 128 2.49 -4.36 1.22
CA ASN A 128 1.15 -4.71 1.67
C ASN A 128 1.17 -5.25 3.11
N TYR A 129 2.16 -6.06 3.47
CA TYR A 129 2.32 -6.53 4.84
C TYR A 129 2.49 -5.37 5.83
N ARG A 130 3.35 -4.39 5.51
CA ARG A 130 3.55 -3.19 6.36
C ARG A 130 2.27 -2.38 6.52
N ILE A 131 1.53 -2.15 5.42
CA ILE A 131 0.26 -1.40 5.43
C ILE A 131 -0.81 -2.14 6.25
N MET A 132 -0.98 -3.46 6.05
CA MET A 132 -1.96 -4.25 6.80
C MET A 132 -1.64 -4.26 8.30
N ARG A 133 -0.35 -4.37 8.65
CA ARG A 133 0.10 -4.27 10.05
C ARG A 133 -0.21 -2.89 10.64
N ALA A 134 0.12 -1.82 9.93
CA ALA A 134 -0.15 -0.45 10.36
C ALA A 134 -1.65 -0.18 10.55
N LEU A 135 -2.49 -0.70 9.63
CA LEU A 135 -3.94 -0.64 9.74
C LEU A 135 -4.42 -1.32 11.02
N HIS A 136 -3.97 -2.55 11.29
CA HIS A 136 -4.36 -3.29 12.50
C HIS A 136 -4.01 -2.54 13.79
N LEU A 137 -2.83 -1.93 13.84
CA LEU A 137 -2.38 -1.13 14.97
C LEU A 137 -3.17 0.16 15.12
N SER A 138 -3.49 0.82 14.00
CA SER A 138 -4.36 2.00 13.98
C SER A 138 -5.77 1.68 14.47
N MET A 139 -6.31 0.51 14.11
CA MET A 139 -7.60 0.02 14.59
C MET A 139 -7.59 -0.23 16.10
N THR A 140 -6.56 -0.91 16.60
CA THR A 140 -6.41 -1.23 18.03
C THR A 140 -5.91 -0.04 18.86
N LYS A 141 -5.51 1.06 18.20
CA LYS A 141 -4.87 2.24 18.81
C LYS A 141 -3.63 1.85 19.65
N THR A 142 -2.91 0.82 19.20
CA THR A 142 -1.66 0.34 19.81
C THR A 142 -0.45 0.74 18.97
N ILE A 143 0.73 0.76 19.58
CA ILE A 143 2.00 1.09 18.94
C ILE A 143 2.95 -0.12 18.99
N LEU A 144 3.89 -0.21 18.05
CA LEU A 144 4.95 -1.22 18.12
C LEU A 144 5.87 -0.97 19.33
N PRO A 145 6.50 -2.03 19.86
CA PRO A 145 7.65 -1.87 20.74
C PRO A 145 8.78 -1.15 20.00
N LYS A 146 9.58 -0.36 20.74
CA LYS A 146 10.53 0.62 20.17
C LYS A 146 11.65 -0.03 19.36
N GLU A 147 11.99 -1.28 19.68
CA GLU A 147 13.01 -2.09 19.01
C GLU A 147 12.60 -2.46 17.58
N GLN A 148 11.30 -2.49 17.29
CA GLN A 148 10.75 -2.82 15.98
C GLN A 148 10.42 -1.58 15.14
N TRP A 149 10.74 -0.38 15.63
CA TRP A 149 10.52 0.86 14.88
C TRP A 149 11.52 0.96 13.75
N THR A 150 11.05 1.38 12.57
CA THR A 150 11.91 1.63 11.43
C THR A 150 12.88 2.76 11.74
N GLN A 151 14.18 2.49 11.61
CA GLN A 151 15.21 3.48 11.84
C GLN A 151 15.27 4.48 10.68
N TYR A 152 15.75 5.69 10.97
CA TYR A 152 15.91 6.73 9.96
C TYR A 152 16.91 6.33 8.87
N GLU A 153 17.92 5.55 9.26
CA GLU A 153 19.03 5.12 8.42
C GLU A 153 18.68 3.91 7.53
N GLU A 154 17.68 3.13 7.93
CA GLU A 154 17.22 1.91 7.25
C GLU A 154 16.04 2.17 6.29
N ASP A 155 15.46 3.37 6.34
CA ASP A 155 14.34 3.76 5.48
C ASP A 155 14.81 3.94 4.02
N VAL A 156 14.55 2.91 3.20
CA VAL A 156 14.91 2.87 1.78
C VAL A 156 13.75 3.42 0.94
N LYS A 157 14.08 4.31 0.01
CA LYS A 157 13.12 4.83 -0.98
C LYS A 157 12.96 3.88 -2.15
N TYR A 158 12.15 2.84 -1.96
CA TYR A 158 12.01 1.79 -2.96
C TYR A 158 11.11 2.18 -4.15
N LEU A 159 10.27 3.20 -4.00
CA LEU A 159 9.32 3.59 -5.06
C LEU A 159 9.85 4.71 -5.95
N GLU A 160 10.74 5.56 -5.44
CA GLU A 160 11.36 6.71 -6.14
C GLU A 160 11.91 6.40 -7.54
N PRO A 161 12.65 5.29 -7.80
CA PRO A 161 13.16 5.03 -9.15
C PRO A 161 12.04 4.80 -10.18
N TYR A 162 11.01 4.02 -9.83
CA TYR A 162 9.82 3.83 -10.67
C TYR A 162 9.01 5.12 -10.81
N LEU A 163 8.99 5.90 -9.72
CA LEU A 163 8.56 7.28 -9.61
C LEU A 163 8.97 8.12 -10.83
N ASN A 164 10.28 8.25 -10.93
CA ASN A 164 10.96 9.09 -11.90
C ASN A 164 10.81 8.56 -13.33
N GLU A 165 10.80 7.23 -13.52
CA GLU A 165 10.56 6.62 -14.83
C GLU A 165 9.17 7.00 -15.37
N VAL A 166 8.11 6.88 -14.55
CA VAL A 166 6.73 7.22 -14.96
C VAL A 166 6.56 8.71 -15.22
N ILE A 167 7.09 9.57 -14.34
CA ILE A 167 7.01 11.03 -14.51
C ILE A 167 7.73 11.45 -15.80
N LYS A 168 8.90 10.89 -16.08
CA LYS A 168 9.66 11.19 -17.29
C LYS A 168 8.90 10.79 -18.56
N GLU A 169 8.30 9.61 -18.59
CA GLU A 169 7.45 9.17 -19.72
C GLU A 169 6.25 10.11 -19.94
N ARG A 170 5.64 10.60 -18.86
CA ARG A 170 4.53 11.57 -18.92
C ARG A 170 4.99 12.92 -19.48
N GLU A 171 6.11 13.45 -18.98
CA GLU A 171 6.68 14.72 -19.44
C GLU A 171 7.11 14.65 -20.91
N GLU A 172 7.70 13.55 -21.35
CA GLU A 172 8.06 13.31 -22.75
C GLU A 172 6.82 13.32 -23.66
N ARG A 173 5.72 12.68 -23.24
CA ARG A 173 4.45 12.71 -23.97
C ARG A 173 3.87 14.12 -24.07
N GLN A 174 3.85 14.86 -22.96
CA GLN A 174 3.33 16.24 -22.93
C GLN A 174 4.17 17.18 -23.79
N ASN A 175 5.50 17.03 -23.78
CA ASN A 175 6.39 17.84 -24.61
C ASN A 175 6.24 17.49 -26.10
N TRP A 176 6.02 16.22 -26.43
CA TRP A 176 5.71 15.78 -27.80
C TRP A 176 4.40 16.40 -28.31
N GLU A 177 3.33 16.32 -27.51
CA GLU A 177 2.03 16.91 -27.83
C GLU A 177 2.10 18.44 -27.96
N ARG A 178 2.90 19.12 -27.14
CA ARG A 178 3.12 20.57 -27.25
C ARG A 178 3.89 20.98 -28.51
N SER A 179 4.72 20.09 -29.05
CA SER A 179 5.57 20.38 -30.21
C SER A 179 4.91 20.06 -31.56
N GLN A 180 3.69 19.52 -31.55
CA GLN A 180 2.85 19.27 -32.73
C GLN A 180 1.89 20.45 -32.96
#